data_AF-A0A9D1MPF5-F1
#
_entry.id   AF-A0A9D1MPF5-F1
#
_cell.length_a   1.000
_cell.length_b   1.000
_cell.length_c   1.000
_cell.angle_alpha   90.00
_cell.angle_beta   90.00
_cell.angle_gamma   90.00
#
_symmetry.space_group_name_H-M   'P 1'
#
loop_
_entity.id
_entity.type
_entity.pdbx_description
1 polymer ?
#
loop_
_entity_poly.entity_id
_entity_poly.type
_entity_poly.pdbx_seq_one_letter_code
_entity_poly.pdbx_strand_id
1 'polypeptide(L)'
;MKNLADDIETFLISKLLLDDDDEILVRRNELADRLSCAPSQISYVLSTRFTPERGFIVESRRGSGGFVRIIRLLEEENKQEAFERKNKLEKFAEEKGLTHGEAVLFAFMLEVLEKRTQPHEKKAIIAEALKRVAATRKKEK
;
A
#
# COMPACT_ATOMS: atom_id res chain seq x y z
N MET A 1 -2.21 -0.37 20.90
CA MET A 1 -0.78 -0.71 20.79
C MET A 1 -0.57 -1.34 19.44
N LYS A 2 0.28 -0.77 18.58
CA LYS A 2 0.69 -1.44 17.35
C LYS A 2 1.65 -2.55 17.73
N ASN A 3 1.36 -3.78 17.31
CA ASN A 3 2.28 -4.90 17.51
C ASN A 3 3.18 -5.05 16.26
N LEU A 4 4.30 -5.73 16.41
CA LEU A 4 5.25 -5.98 15.33
C LEU A 4 4.63 -6.64 14.09
N ALA A 5 3.60 -7.49 14.27
CA ALA A 5 2.89 -8.11 13.16
C ALA A 5 2.09 -7.09 12.33
N ASP A 6 1.48 -6.10 12.98
CA ASP A 6 0.75 -5.01 12.32
C ASP A 6 1.72 -4.09 11.54
N ASP A 7 2.93 -3.89 12.06
CA ASP A 7 3.97 -3.11 11.38
C ASP A 7 4.49 -3.84 10.12
N ILE A 8 4.72 -5.15 10.21
CA ILE A 8 5.09 -6.00 9.06
C ILE A 8 3.97 -5.97 8.00
N GLU A 9 2.71 -6.14 8.41
CA GLU A 9 1.56 -6.09 7.52
C GLU A 9 1.45 -4.72 6.82
N THR A 10 1.54 -3.62 7.59
CA THR A 10 1.49 -2.26 7.04
C THR A 10 2.60 -2.02 6.02
N PHE A 11 3.82 -2.51 6.31
CA PHE A 11 4.95 -2.39 5.40
C PHE A 11 4.70 -3.14 4.08
N LEU A 12 4.28 -4.41 4.16
CA LEU A 12 4.01 -5.24 2.98
C LEU A 12 2.87 -4.70 2.13
N ILE A 13 1.78 -4.23 2.76
CA ILE A 13 0.66 -3.58 2.06
C ILE A 13 1.13 -2.30 1.38
N SER A 14 1.91 -1.47 2.08
CA SER A 14 2.44 -0.24 1.48
C SER A 14 3.34 -0.55 0.28
N LYS A 15 4.10 -1.64 0.33
CA LYS A 15 4.93 -2.10 -0.79
C LYS A 15 4.09 -2.57 -1.99
N LEU A 16 3.05 -3.37 -1.76
CA LEU A 16 2.08 -3.76 -2.78
C LEU A 16 1.39 -2.56 -3.44
N LEU A 17 1.19 -1.46 -2.71
CA LEU A 17 0.50 -0.28 -3.24
C LEU A 17 1.42 0.68 -4.02
N LEU A 18 2.72 0.69 -3.70
CA LEU A 18 3.68 1.65 -4.28
C LEU A 18 4.38 1.12 -5.53
N ASP A 19 4.52 -0.20 -5.66
CA ASP A 19 5.32 -0.81 -6.73
C ASP A 19 4.50 -1.08 -8.01
N ASP A 20 3.27 -0.55 -8.14
CA ASP A 20 2.41 -0.63 -9.34
C ASP A 20 1.95 -2.06 -9.76
N ASP A 21 2.41 -3.08 -9.04
CA ASP A 21 2.12 -4.49 -9.30
C ASP A 21 1.13 -5.05 -8.27
N ASP A 22 0.20 -5.90 -8.74
CA ASP A 22 -0.66 -6.72 -7.87
C ASP A 22 0.15 -7.81 -7.12
N GLU A 23 1.47 -7.86 -7.30
CA GLU A 23 2.36 -8.79 -6.63
C GLU A 23 3.63 -8.15 -6.10
N ILE A 24 4.15 -8.70 -5.01
CA ILE A 24 5.49 -8.38 -4.51
C ILE A 24 6.30 -9.64 -4.26
N LEU A 25 7.60 -9.54 -4.53
CA LEU A 25 8.59 -10.58 -4.27
C LEU A 25 9.47 -10.16 -3.09
N VAL A 26 9.43 -10.93 -2.02
CA VAL A 26 10.19 -10.63 -0.80
C VAL A 26 11.05 -11.81 -0.35
N ARG A 27 12.21 -11.51 0.22
CA ARG A 27 13.05 -12.51 0.89
C ARG A 27 12.82 -12.40 2.40
N ARG A 28 12.41 -13.51 3.03
CA ARG A 28 12.08 -13.55 4.47
C ARG A 28 13.22 -13.05 5.35
N ASN A 29 14.44 -13.45 5.04
CA ASN A 29 15.61 -13.06 5.82
C ASN A 29 15.88 -11.55 5.69
N GLU A 30 15.87 -11.00 4.47
CA GLU A 30 16.11 -9.57 4.27
C GLU A 30 15.02 -8.70 4.89
N LEU A 31 13.76 -9.14 4.81
CA LEU A 31 12.65 -8.45 5.45
C LEU A 31 12.76 -8.50 6.98
N ALA A 32 13.16 -9.65 7.51
CA ALA A 32 13.38 -9.85 8.94
C ALA A 32 14.52 -8.96 9.46
N ASP A 33 15.64 -8.89 8.74
CA ASP A 33 16.76 -8.03 9.08
C ASP A 33 16.36 -6.54 9.06
N ARG A 34 15.64 -6.11 8.01
CA ARG A 34 15.17 -4.73 7.86
C ARG A 34 14.20 -4.30 8.97
N LEU A 35 13.35 -5.21 9.42
CA LEU A 35 12.36 -4.96 10.48
C LEU A 35 12.86 -5.38 11.87
N SER A 36 14.15 -5.77 11.98
CA SER A 36 14.78 -6.20 13.23
C SER A 36 13.98 -7.30 13.97
N CYS A 37 13.51 -8.29 13.22
CA CYS A 37 12.75 -9.42 13.76
C CYS A 37 13.28 -10.78 13.28
N ALA A 38 12.76 -11.87 13.84
CA ALA A 38 13.10 -13.21 13.37
C ALA A 38 12.38 -13.56 12.06
N PRO A 39 12.98 -14.37 11.15
CA PRO A 39 12.30 -14.82 9.93
C PRO A 39 11.00 -15.59 10.17
N SER A 40 10.87 -16.26 11.32
CA SER A 40 9.64 -16.93 11.75
C SER A 40 8.49 -15.94 11.96
N GLN A 41 8.77 -14.72 12.39
CA GLN A 41 7.77 -13.67 12.58
C GLN A 41 7.17 -13.24 11.23
N ILE A 42 8.01 -13.14 10.19
CA ILE A 42 7.54 -12.88 8.82
C ILE A 42 6.63 -14.01 8.36
N SER A 43 7.04 -15.26 8.55
CA SER A 43 6.22 -16.42 8.21
C SER A 43 4.88 -16.43 8.96
N TYR A 44 4.87 -16.08 10.24
CA TYR A 44 3.64 -15.97 11.02
C TYR A 44 2.68 -14.92 10.44
N VAL A 45 3.18 -13.72 10.14
CA VAL A 45 2.36 -12.64 9.57
C VAL A 45 1.79 -13.04 8.21
N LEU A 46 2.61 -13.60 7.32
CA LEU A 46 2.17 -14.07 6.01
C LEU A 46 1.04 -15.11 6.15
N SER A 47 1.20 -16.09 7.05
CA SER A 47 0.21 -17.15 7.23
C SER A 47 -1.10 -16.72 7.89
N THR A 48 -1.10 -15.59 8.62
CA THR A 48 -2.27 -15.15 9.41
C THR A 48 -2.97 -13.91 8.86
N ARG A 49 -2.27 -13.06 8.10
CA ARG A 49 -2.79 -11.79 7.58
C ARG A 49 -2.96 -11.77 6.07
N PHE A 50 -2.16 -12.56 5.34
CA PHE A 50 -2.18 -12.62 3.87
C PHE A 50 -2.79 -13.95 3.42
N THR A 51 -4.09 -14.11 3.65
CA THR A 51 -4.83 -15.33 3.31
C THR A 51 -5.78 -15.10 2.13
N PRO A 52 -6.22 -16.16 1.42
CA PRO A 52 -7.17 -16.03 0.32
C PRO A 52 -8.47 -15.35 0.73
N GLU A 53 -8.95 -15.60 1.95
CA GLU A 53 -10.18 -14.98 2.50
C GLU A 53 -10.02 -13.47 2.73
N ARG A 54 -8.78 -12.98 2.82
CA ARG A 54 -8.44 -11.55 2.90
C ARG A 54 -8.03 -10.97 1.56
N GLY A 55 -8.17 -11.74 0.47
CA GLY A 55 -7.83 -11.31 -0.88
C GLY A 55 -6.33 -11.39 -1.18
N PHE A 56 -5.60 -12.37 -0.63
CA PHE A 56 -4.19 -12.56 -0.92
C PHE A 56 -3.82 -14.02 -1.22
N ILE A 57 -2.92 -14.23 -2.17
CA ILE A 57 -2.24 -15.51 -2.39
C ILE A 57 -0.78 -15.35 -1.99
N VAL A 58 -0.25 -16.32 -1.26
CA VAL A 58 1.16 -16.34 -0.86
C VAL A 58 1.81 -17.62 -1.39
N GLU A 59 2.82 -17.47 -2.23
CA GLU A 59 3.64 -18.56 -2.74
C GLU A 59 5.03 -18.49 -2.14
N SER A 60 5.63 -19.64 -1.81
CA SER A 60 6.99 -19.68 -1.29
C SER A 60 7.87 -20.65 -2.07
N ARG A 61 9.07 -20.21 -2.44
CA ARG A 61 10.11 -21.06 -3.01
C ARG A 61 11.23 -21.24 -1.98
N ARG A 62 11.59 -22.49 -1.70
CA ARG A 62 12.72 -22.84 -0.81
C ARG A 62 13.99 -23.11 -1.64
N GLY A 63 15.17 -23.02 -1.01
CA GLY A 63 16.48 -23.26 -1.63
C GLY A 63 17.33 -21.99 -1.77
N SER A 64 18.48 -22.11 -2.43
CA SER A 64 19.36 -20.99 -2.80
C SER A 64 18.59 -20.01 -3.70
N GLY A 65 18.38 -18.79 -3.22
CA GLY A 65 17.52 -17.79 -3.89
C GLY A 65 16.03 -17.92 -3.58
N GLY A 66 15.65 -18.58 -2.47
CA GLY A 66 14.26 -18.67 -2.05
C GLY A 66 13.61 -17.31 -1.81
N PHE A 67 12.35 -17.19 -2.21
CA PHE A 67 11.53 -15.98 -2.08
C PHE A 67 10.12 -16.34 -1.63
N VAL A 68 9.39 -15.32 -1.20
CA VAL A 68 7.94 -15.34 -1.01
C VAL A 68 7.34 -14.36 -1.99
N ARG A 69 6.38 -14.83 -2.78
CA ARG A 69 5.55 -14.00 -3.66
C ARG A 69 4.21 -13.78 -2.96
N ILE A 70 3.79 -12.53 -2.85
CA ILE A 70 2.50 -12.15 -2.27
C ILE A 70 1.71 -11.49 -3.39
N ILE A 71 0.55 -12.02 -3.72
CA ILE A 71 -0.31 -11.55 -4.81
C ILE A 71 -1.63 -11.09 -4.19
N ARG A 72 -2.10 -9.91 -4.58
CA ARG A 72 -3.41 -9.40 -4.21
C ARG A 72 -4.46 -9.93 -5.19
N LEU A 73 -5.48 -10.59 -4.66
CA LEU A 73 -6.66 -10.97 -5.42
C LEU A 73 -7.61 -9.78 -5.53
N LEU A 74 -7.93 -9.39 -6.76
CA LEU A 74 -9.04 -8.50 -7.04
C LEU A 74 -10.32 -9.36 -7.16
N GLU A 75 -11.34 -9.09 -6.35
CA GLU A 75 -12.62 -9.80 -6.46
C GLU A 75 -13.23 -9.63 -7.87
N GLU A 76 -13.60 -10.75 -8.49
CA GLU A 76 -14.14 -10.83 -9.87
C GLU A 76 -15.39 -9.95 -10.08
N GLU A 77 -16.23 -9.79 -9.06
CA GLU A 77 -17.46 -8.98 -9.13
C GLU A 77 -17.19 -7.48 -9.29
N ASN A 78 -15.97 -7.02 -9.02
CA ASN A 78 -15.57 -5.62 -9.11
C ASN A 78 -14.55 -5.36 -10.22
N LYS A 79 -14.28 -6.28 -11.15
CA LYS A 79 -13.27 -6.04 -12.21
C LYS A 79 -13.57 -4.81 -13.05
N GLN A 80 -14.83 -4.60 -13.42
CA GLN A 80 -15.22 -3.43 -14.21
C GLN A 80 -15.10 -2.14 -13.39
N GLU A 81 -15.61 -2.12 -12.15
CA GLU A 81 -15.48 -0.97 -11.27
C GLU A 81 -14.03 -0.68 -10.90
N ALA A 82 -13.22 -1.70 -10.62
CA ALA A 82 -11.80 -1.60 -10.33
C ALA A 82 -11.03 -1.10 -11.55
N PHE A 83 -11.36 -1.57 -12.75
CA PHE A 83 -10.78 -1.08 -14.00
C PHE A 83 -11.15 0.40 -14.25
N GLU A 84 -12.39 0.79 -14.02
CA GLU A 84 -12.81 2.19 -14.09
C GLU A 84 -12.13 3.07 -13.04
N ARG A 85 -11.98 2.55 -11.82
CA ARG A 85 -11.29 3.25 -10.72
C ARG A 85 -9.81 3.40 -11.03
N LYS A 86 -9.17 2.36 -11.57
CA LYS A 86 -7.78 2.38 -12.05
C LYS A 86 -7.60 3.38 -13.18
N ASN A 87 -8.44 3.36 -14.22
CA ASN A 87 -8.38 4.32 -15.32
C ASN A 87 -8.58 5.78 -14.86
N LYS A 88 -9.52 6.01 -13.92
CA LYS A 88 -9.72 7.34 -13.33
C LYS A 88 -8.49 7.78 -12.53
N LEU A 89 -7.86 6.86 -11.81
CA LEU A 89 -6.68 7.13 -11.01
C LEU A 89 -5.45 7.42 -11.87
N GLU A 90 -5.22 6.65 -12.92
CA GLU A 90 -4.15 6.86 -13.89
C GLU A 90 -4.31 8.21 -14.59
N LYS A 91 -5.51 8.52 -15.08
CA LYS A 91 -5.81 9.82 -15.68
C LYS A 91 -5.57 10.97 -14.71
N PHE A 92 -5.99 10.83 -13.45
CA PHE A 92 -5.73 11.82 -12.40
C PHE A 92 -4.23 11.97 -12.12
N ALA A 93 -3.49 10.86 -12.08
CA ALA A 93 -2.05 10.86 -11.89
C ALA A 93 -1.34 11.62 -13.01
N GLU A 94 -1.69 11.33 -14.27
CA GLU A 94 -1.17 12.03 -15.45
C GLU A 94 -1.49 13.52 -15.43
N GLU A 95 -2.76 13.90 -15.18
CA GLU A 95 -3.19 15.30 -15.11
C GLU A 95 -2.46 16.11 -14.02
N LYS A 96 -2.00 15.44 -12.96
CA LYS A 96 -1.31 16.07 -11.82
C LYS A 96 0.20 15.83 -11.81
N GLY A 97 0.73 15.09 -12.78
CA GLY A 97 2.15 14.70 -12.81
C GLY A 97 2.57 13.90 -11.58
N LEU A 98 1.66 13.08 -11.04
CA LEU A 98 1.92 12.19 -9.92
C LEU A 98 2.41 10.84 -10.43
N THR A 99 3.26 10.19 -9.64
CA THR A 99 3.50 8.76 -9.79
C THR A 99 2.24 7.96 -9.43
N HIS A 100 2.09 6.74 -9.95
CA HIS A 100 0.94 5.90 -9.60
C HIS A 100 0.85 5.67 -8.09
N GLY A 101 1.97 5.37 -7.43
CA GLY A 101 2.02 5.20 -5.98
C GLY A 101 1.54 6.44 -5.20
N GLU A 102 1.90 7.65 -5.66
CA GLU A 102 1.39 8.90 -5.08
C GLU A 102 -0.12 9.05 -5.29
N ALA A 103 -0.63 8.69 -6.47
CA ALA A 103 -2.06 8.74 -6.77
C ALA A 103 -2.85 7.72 -5.92
N VAL A 104 -2.37 6.48 -5.80
CA VAL A 104 -2.95 5.44 -4.95
C VAL A 104 -2.98 5.88 -3.49
N LEU A 105 -1.87 6.38 -2.97
CA LEU A 105 -1.80 6.89 -1.59
C LEU A 105 -2.80 8.03 -1.37
N PHE A 106 -2.89 8.97 -2.33
CA PHE A 106 -3.85 10.06 -2.28
C PHE A 106 -5.30 9.57 -2.27
N ALA A 107 -5.65 8.59 -3.12
CA ALA A 107 -6.98 8.00 -3.16
C ALA A 107 -7.36 7.32 -1.84
N PHE A 108 -6.44 6.55 -1.24
CA PHE A 108 -6.65 5.95 0.08
C PHE A 108 -6.77 6.99 1.19
N MET A 109 -5.93 8.02 1.19
CA MET A 109 -6.03 9.13 2.14
C MET A 109 -7.39 9.81 2.05
N LEU A 110 -7.88 10.08 0.83
CA LEU A 110 -9.21 10.62 0.62
C LEU A 110 -10.28 9.69 1.19
N GLU A 111 -10.24 8.39 0.89
CA GLU A 111 -11.20 7.41 1.40
C GLU A 111 -11.22 7.34 2.95
N VAL A 112 -10.03 7.38 3.58
CA VAL A 112 -9.91 7.41 5.05
C VAL A 112 -10.51 8.69 5.62
N LEU A 113 -10.26 9.84 4.97
CA LEU A 113 -10.86 11.12 5.35
C LEU A 113 -12.38 11.08 5.16
N GLU A 114 -12.89 10.42 4.11
CA GLU A 114 -14.32 10.25 3.87
C GLU A 114 -15.04 9.55 5.00
N LYS A 115 -14.43 8.48 5.52
CA LYS A 115 -15.00 7.69 6.61
C LYS A 115 -14.90 8.36 7.98
N ARG A 116 -14.07 9.40 8.12
CA ARG A 116 -13.70 9.99 9.43
C ARG A 116 -14.03 11.47 9.61
N THR A 117 -14.40 12.18 8.55
CA THR A 117 -14.55 13.64 8.61
C THR A 117 -15.77 14.12 7.83
N GLN A 118 -16.37 15.21 8.30
CA GLN A 118 -17.46 15.88 7.60
C GLN A 118 -16.94 16.54 6.31
N PRO A 119 -17.78 16.73 5.27
CA PRO A 119 -17.35 17.27 3.98
C PRO A 119 -16.62 18.62 4.05
N HIS A 120 -16.97 19.48 5.02
CA HIS A 120 -16.34 20.78 5.22
C HIS A 120 -14.94 20.67 5.83
N GLU A 121 -14.70 19.68 6.69
CA GLU A 121 -13.40 19.41 7.30
C GLU A 121 -12.42 18.84 6.27
N LYS A 122 -12.89 18.01 5.32
CA LYS A 122 -12.06 17.47 4.22
C LYS A 122 -11.36 18.59 3.44
N LYS A 123 -12.11 19.62 3.04
CA LYS A 123 -11.56 20.77 2.30
C LYS A 123 -10.49 21.50 3.11
N ALA A 124 -10.73 21.71 4.40
CA ALA A 124 -9.77 22.37 5.28
C ALA A 124 -8.47 21.56 5.43
N ILE A 125 -8.59 20.23 5.62
CA ILE A 125 -7.45 19.32 5.74
C ILE A 125 -6.62 19.30 4.45
N ILE A 126 -7.25 19.16 3.29
CA ILE A 126 -6.54 19.16 2.00
C ILE A 126 -5.88 20.50 1.74
N ALA A 127 -6.56 21.62 2.01
CA ALA A 127 -5.99 22.96 1.84
C ALA A 127 -4.76 23.19 2.73
N GLU A 128 -4.80 22.71 3.97
CA GLU A 128 -3.67 22.77 4.90
C GLU A 128 -2.51 21.86 4.43
N ALA A 129 -2.81 20.64 3.98
CA ALA A 129 -1.80 19.74 3.44
C ALA A 129 -1.09 20.35 2.21
N LEU A 130 -1.84 20.93 1.27
CA LEU A 130 -1.28 21.61 0.10
C LEU A 130 -0.41 22.81 0.46
N LYS A 131 -0.81 23.61 1.46
CA LYS A 131 0.02 24.72 1.97
C LYS A 131 1.36 24.22 2.52
N ARG A 132 1.34 23.11 3.27
CA ARG A 132 2.57 22.52 3.83
C ARG A 132 3.50 22.00 2.74
N VAL A 133 2.96 21.31 1.74
CA VAL A 133 3.74 20.82 0.58
C VAL A 133 4.36 21.97 -0.21
N ALA A 134 3.61 23.06 -0.42
CA ALA A 134 4.14 24.25 -1.07
C ALA A 134 5.26 24.92 -0.26
N ALA A 135 5.17 24.88 1.08
CA ALA A 135 6.19 25.42 1.98
C ALA A 135 7.48 24.57 2.01
N THR A 136 7.40 23.24 1.88
CA THR A 136 8.58 22.37 1.79
C THR A 136 9.33 22.56 0.48
N ARG A 137 8.64 22.65 -0.67
CA ARG A 137 9.28 22.92 -1.97
C ARG A 137 10.00 24.28 -2.04
N LYS A 138 9.62 25.24 -1.20
CA LYS A 138 10.27 26.56 -1.10
C LYS A 138 11.55 26.57 -0.26
N LYS A 139 11.80 25.53 0.54
CA LYS A 139 13.01 25.39 1.36
C LYS A 139 14.13 24.61 0.65
N GLU A 140 13.83 23.91 -0.44
CA GLU A 140 14.78 23.10 -1.22
C GLU A 140 15.34 23.83 -2.46
N LYS A 141 14.93 25.10 -2.68
CA LYS A 141 15.53 26.02 -3.67
C LYS A 141 16.29 27.12 -2.95
#